data_AF-A0A160T4L1-F1
#
_entry.id   AF-A0A160T4L1-F1
#
_cell.length_a   1.000
_cell.length_b   1.000
_cell.length_c   1.000
_cell.angle_alpha   90.00
_cell.angle_beta   90.00
_cell.angle_gamma   90.00
#
_symmetry.space_group_name_H-M   'P 1'
#
loop_
_entity.id
_entity.type
_entity.pdbx_description
1 polymer ?
#
loop_
_entity_poly.entity_id
_entity_poly.type
_entity_poly.pdbx_seq_one_letter_code
_entity_poly.pdbx_strand_id
1 'polypeptide(L)'
;MIRTQILLTEEQAFALRELAAEEGKSMAELIRMSVDTMLRSRPFLDTEERKRRALSVIGQYTSGVDDLAREHDRYLEESYAN
;
A
#
# COMPACT_ATOMS: atom_id res chain seq x y z
N MET A 1 -6.85 14.14 -20.59
CA MET A 1 -7.64 14.01 -19.35
C MET A 1 -9.07 13.66 -19.71
N ILE A 2 -9.75 12.86 -18.89
CA ILE A 2 -11.18 12.56 -19.02
C ILE A 2 -11.93 13.48 -18.05
N ARG A 3 -13.06 14.06 -18.46
CA ARG A 3 -13.88 14.91 -17.57
C ARG A 3 -14.68 14.01 -16.62
N THR A 4 -14.42 14.16 -15.33
CA THR A 4 -15.16 13.45 -14.28
C THR A 4 -15.78 14.48 -13.34
N GLN A 5 -17.07 14.33 -13.04
CA GLN A 5 -17.74 15.09 -11.99
C GLN A 5 -17.66 14.27 -10.70
N ILE A 6 -17.13 14.88 -9.64
CA ILE A 6 -17.08 14.31 -8.29
C ILE A 6 -17.68 15.32 -7.32
N LEU A 7 -18.36 14.84 -6.29
CA LEU A 7 -18.87 15.67 -5.21
C LEU A 7 -17.82 15.71 -4.09
N LEU A 8 -17.54 16.90 -3.58
CA LEU A 8 -16.70 17.12 -2.40
C LEU A 8 -17.59 17.66 -1.29
N THR A 9 -17.26 17.34 -0.04
CA THR A 9 -17.88 18.04 1.09
C THR A 9 -17.43 19.50 1.11
N GLU A 10 -18.21 20.36 1.77
CA GLU A 10 -17.85 21.78 1.91
C GLU A 10 -16.48 21.96 2.59
N GLU A 11 -16.22 21.18 3.63
CA GLU A 11 -14.95 21.15 4.36
C GLU A 11 -13.77 20.75 3.45
N GLN A 12 -13.93 19.70 2.65
CA GLN A 12 -12.90 19.28 1.69
C GLN A 12 -12.62 20.36 0.65
N ALA A 13 -13.68 21.00 0.13
CA ALA A 13 -13.54 22.06 -0.86
C ALA A 13 -12.86 23.31 -0.25
N PHE A 14 -13.13 23.62 1.02
CA PHE A 14 -12.48 24.71 1.73
C PHE A 14 -10.99 24.42 1.95
N ALA A 15 -10.65 23.26 2.53
CA ALA A 15 -9.27 22.88 2.79
C ALA A 15 -8.42 22.82 1.50
N LEU A 16 -8.98 22.30 0.41
CA LEU A 16 -8.29 22.27 -0.88
C LEU A 16 -8.04 23.67 -1.46
N ARG A 17 -8.93 24.64 -1.22
CA ARG A 17 -8.73 26.03 -1.68
C ARG A 17 -7.62 26.72 -0.89
N GLU A 18 -7.59 26.55 0.43
CA GLU A 18 -6.52 27.13 1.25
C GLU A 18 -5.16 26.56 0.86
N LEU A 19 -5.05 25.23 0.77
CA LEU A 19 -3.81 24.58 0.35
C LEU A 19 -3.36 24.99 -1.06
N ALA A 20 -4.31 25.18 -1.99
CA ALA A 20 -4.00 25.64 -3.34
C ALA A 20 -3.41 27.06 -3.33
N ALA A 21 -3.95 27.94 -2.49
CA ALA A 21 -3.45 29.31 -2.33
C ALA A 21 -2.06 29.33 -1.69
N GLU A 22 -1.85 28.52 -0.65
CA GLU A 22 -0.55 28.39 0.03
C GLU A 22 0.55 27.85 -0.90
N GLU A 23 0.24 26.85 -1.72
CA GLU A 23 1.20 26.23 -2.65
C GLU A 23 1.32 26.96 -4.00
N GLY A 24 0.51 27.98 -4.26
CA GLY A 24 0.49 28.69 -5.55
C GLY A 24 0.03 27.80 -6.73
N LYS A 25 -0.81 26.80 -6.46
CA LYS A 25 -1.30 25.82 -7.45
C LYS A 25 -2.80 25.99 -7.70
N SER A 26 -3.29 25.37 -8.77
CA SER A 26 -4.74 25.27 -8.97
C SER A 26 -5.34 24.13 -8.14
N MET A 27 -6.59 24.29 -7.68
CA MET A 27 -7.29 23.22 -6.97
C MET A 27 -7.38 21.92 -7.79
N ALA A 28 -7.52 22.04 -9.12
CA ALA A 28 -7.53 20.88 -10.02
C ALA A 28 -6.17 20.16 -10.08
N GLU A 29 -5.06 20.89 -9.96
CA GLU A 29 -3.72 20.32 -9.90
C GLU A 29 -3.49 19.55 -8.60
N LEU A 30 -3.86 20.13 -7.45
CA LEU A 30 -3.79 19.43 -6.17
C LEU A 30 -4.62 18.14 -6.18
N ILE A 31 -5.85 18.18 -6.69
CA ILE A 31 -6.69 16.98 -6.78
C ILE A 31 -6.00 15.90 -7.63
N ARG A 32 -5.42 16.26 -8.78
CA ARG A 32 -4.68 15.30 -9.63
C ARG A 32 -3.46 14.74 -8.90
N MET A 33 -2.64 15.59 -8.28
CA MET A 33 -1.46 15.17 -7.52
C MET A 33 -1.83 14.21 -6.38
N SER A 34 -2.92 14.50 -5.66
CA SER A 34 -3.44 13.66 -4.59
C SER A 34 -3.96 12.32 -5.11
N VAL A 35 -4.70 12.32 -6.22
CA VAL A 35 -5.16 11.07 -6.87
C VAL A 35 -3.98 10.23 -7.33
N ASP A 36 -3.00 10.83 -8.01
CA ASP A 36 -1.78 10.13 -8.46
C ASP A 36 -1.00 9.55 -7.28
N THR A 37 -0.86 10.33 -6.21
CA THR A 37 -0.16 9.89 -4.98
C THR A 37 -0.91 8.75 -4.32
N MET A 38 -2.24 8.82 -4.22
CA MET A 38 -3.08 7.73 -3.70
C MET A 38 -2.98 6.47 -4.57
N LEU A 39 -2.97 6.61 -5.89
CA LEU A 39 -2.87 5.48 -6.83
C LEU A 39 -1.47 4.85 -6.82
N ARG A 40 -0.42 5.63 -6.57
CA ARG A 40 0.95 5.11 -6.36
C ARG A 40 1.13 4.47 -4.98
N SER A 41 0.51 5.04 -3.94
CA SER A 41 0.63 4.57 -2.55
C SER A 41 -0.28 3.39 -2.24
N ARG A 42 -1.34 3.19 -3.02
CA ARG A 42 -2.03 1.92 -3.15
C ARG A 42 -1.33 1.14 -4.24
N PRO A 43 -0.35 0.27 -3.93
CA PRO A 43 -0.14 -0.83 -4.82
C PRO A 43 -1.49 -1.57 -4.80
N PHE A 44 -2.28 -1.43 -5.86
CA PHE A 44 -2.70 -2.64 -6.52
C PHE A 44 -1.40 -3.41 -6.69
N LEU A 45 -1.05 -4.24 -5.68
CA LEU A 45 -0.06 -5.26 -5.86
C LEU A 45 -0.71 -6.07 -6.97
N ASP A 46 -0.34 -5.73 -8.20
CA ASP A 46 -0.61 -6.53 -9.36
C ASP A 46 -0.36 -7.96 -8.88
N THR A 47 -1.37 -8.81 -9.02
CA THR A 47 -1.33 -10.15 -8.41
C THR A 47 -0.02 -10.85 -8.80
N GLU A 48 0.49 -10.54 -9.98
CA GLU A 48 1.79 -10.95 -10.50
C GLU A 48 3.00 -10.37 -9.75
N GLU A 49 3.02 -9.09 -9.38
CA GLU A 49 4.11 -8.52 -8.57
C GLU A 49 4.11 -9.09 -7.14
N ARG A 50 2.93 -9.32 -6.54
CA ARG A 50 2.83 -10.02 -5.23
C ARG A 50 3.37 -11.43 -5.33
N LYS A 51 2.98 -12.15 -6.39
CA LYS A 51 3.42 -13.52 -6.67
C LYS A 51 4.93 -13.57 -6.94
N ARG A 52 5.47 -12.64 -7.73
CA ARG A 52 6.91 -12.53 -8.02
C ARG A 52 7.72 -12.33 -6.74
N ARG A 53 7.27 -11.46 -5.84
CA ARG A 53 7.92 -11.26 -4.53
C ARG A 53 7.87 -12.52 -3.67
N ALA A 54 6.70 -13.16 -3.57
CA ALA A 54 6.55 -14.41 -2.82
C ALA A 54 7.43 -15.54 -3.38
N LEU A 55 7.55 -15.65 -4.70
CA LEU A 55 8.44 -16.62 -5.35
C LEU A 55 9.92 -16.29 -5.11
N SER A 56 10.28 -15.00 -5.06
CA SER A 56 11.68 -14.61 -4.92
C SER A 56 12.33 -15.10 -3.63
N VAL A 57 11.56 -15.29 -2.55
CA VAL A 57 12.08 -15.73 -1.24
C VAL A 57 12.15 -17.25 -1.09
N ILE A 58 11.56 -18.02 -2.01
CA ILE A 58 11.59 -19.49 -1.95
C ILE A 58 13.04 -19.97 -2.07
N GLY A 59 13.48 -20.78 -1.12
CA GLY A 59 14.83 -21.36 -1.10
C GLY A 59 15.94 -20.42 -0.63
N GLN A 60 15.64 -19.16 -0.28
CA GLN A 60 16.65 -18.25 0.28
C GLN A 60 17.00 -18.57 1.74
N TYR A 61 16.13 -19.27 2.46
CA TYR A 61 16.25 -19.55 3.88
C TYR A 61 16.07 -21.04 4.16
N THR A 62 16.79 -21.54 5.15
CA THR A 62 16.67 -22.92 5.66
C THR A 62 16.36 -22.87 7.14
N SER A 63 15.39 -23.68 7.56
CA SER A 63 15.01 -23.88 8.95
C SER A 63 15.89 -24.90 9.68
N GLY A 64 16.71 -25.67 8.94
CA GLY A 64 17.50 -26.79 9.49
C GLY A 64 16.66 -28.01 9.89
N VAL A 65 15.34 -27.96 9.71
CA VAL A 65 14.40 -29.05 10.00
C VAL A 65 13.40 -29.22 8.85
N ASP A 66 13.10 -30.47 8.51
CA ASP A 66 12.32 -30.83 7.31
C ASP A 66 10.79 -30.75 7.54
N ASP A 67 10.35 -30.67 8.79
CA ASP A 67 8.94 -30.72 9.20
C ASP A 67 8.39 -29.37 9.69
N LEU A 68 9.15 -28.27 9.56
CA LEU A 68 8.76 -26.94 10.08
C LEU A 68 7.36 -26.51 9.59
N ALA A 69 7.05 -26.75 8.31
CA ALA A 69 5.76 -26.37 7.75
C ALA A 69 4.59 -27.21 8.30
N ARG A 70 4.85 -28.42 8.78
CA ARG A 70 3.84 -29.33 9.34
C ARG A 70 3.64 -29.08 10.84
N GLU A 71 4.75 -28.90 11.56
CA GLU A 71 4.78 -28.76 13.02
C GLU A 71 4.99 -27.31 13.46
N HIS A 72 4.53 -26.33 12.65
CA HIS A 72 4.76 -24.90 12.86
C HIS A 72 4.42 -24.44 14.29
N ASP A 73 3.25 -24.85 14.79
CA ASP A 73 2.75 -24.41 16.09
C ASP A 73 3.60 -24.96 17.24
N ARG A 74 4.07 -26.21 17.13
CA ARG A 74 5.01 -26.80 18.10
C ARG A 74 6.31 -25.99 18.19
N TYR A 75 6.92 -25.67 17.05
CA TYR A 75 8.14 -24.88 17.00
C TYR A 75 7.93 -23.44 17.49
N LEU A 76 6.75 -22.88 17.26
CA LEU A 76 6.36 -21.57 17.78
C LEU A 76 6.28 -21.59 19.31
N GLU A 77 5.57 -22.56 19.88
CA GLU A 77 5.47 -22.75 21.33
C GLU A 77 6.85 -22.97 21.99
N GLU A 78 7.69 -23.85 21.43
CA GLU A 78 9.06 -24.07 21.89
C GLU A 78 9.90 -22.79 21.90
N SER A 79 9.70 -21.90 20.92
CA SER A 79 10.46 -20.64 20.81
C SER A 79 10.01 -19.58 21.83
N TYR A 80 8.73 -19.55 22.21
CA TYR A 80 8.18 -18.60 23.18
C TYR A 80 8.16 -19.11 24.62
N ALA A 81 8.39 -20.40 24.85
CA ALA A 81 8.45 -21.01 26.17
C ALA A 81 9.81 -20.79 26.90
N ASN A 82 10.79 -20.16 26.24
CA ASN A 82 12.09 -19.80 26.81
C ASN A 82 12.18 -18.33 27.22
#